data_AF-A0A1G4QE48-F1
#
_entry.id   AF-A0A1G4QE48-F1
#
_cell.length_a   1.000
_cell.length_b   1.000
_cell.length_c   1.000
_cell.angle_alpha   90.00
_cell.angle_beta   90.00
_cell.angle_gamma   90.00
#
_symmetry.space_group_name_H-M   'P 1'
#
loop_
_entity.id
_entity.type
_entity.pdbx_description
1 polymer ?
#
loop_
_entity_poly.entity_id
_entity_poly.type
_entity_poly.pdbx_seq_one_letter_code
_entity_poly.pdbx_strand_id
1 'polypeptide(L)'
;MPDAAKKSWFHKALPAITLMLMAPLIAEVLPGATRVSALMGFPAIFLMEVLIWGTGAVLARYCVRRFRLGWVNLILLALALAVAEECLIQQTSFASLVVQIKGVEYGRAFGFNYVYFTWAMLYEAIFVVCVPVALCEMLYPTRKDEPWLNMWGIIPLVILFVPASFAAWYGWNIIARANSFHLPPYYLPQNLAIISAAAILVLIGLAIGPLRRVLAAPAKPANPPHPLLLAALGAATAGGIFAIEVLAFGAAPQVPTFVPVAVGIGLGLLIMALVPRWMASPKWTMAHLIAMTFSITWGNFAFLFIGFGGGVDLYGKIALDMIGVLLMIWLAIHALRKKV
;
A
#
# COMPACT_ATOMS: atom_id res chain seq x y z
N MET A 1 21.72 38.45 13.75
CA MET A 1 21.41 37.23 12.98
C MET A 1 21.61 36.04 13.92
N PRO A 2 20.57 35.49 14.55
CA PRO A 2 20.74 34.36 15.46
C PRO A 2 20.84 33.05 14.67
N ASP A 3 21.73 32.19 15.15
CA ASP A 3 22.13 30.89 14.63
C ASP A 3 20.98 30.03 14.08
N ALA A 4 21.04 29.74 12.78
CA ALA A 4 20.38 28.57 12.22
C ALA A 4 21.10 27.32 12.74
N ALA A 5 20.79 26.89 13.97
CA ALA A 5 21.27 25.64 14.54
C ALA A 5 21.09 24.54 13.49
N LYS A 6 22.20 23.93 13.04
CA LYS A 6 22.19 22.88 12.01
C LYS A 6 21.26 21.78 12.48
N LYS A 7 20.04 21.74 11.93
CA LYS A 7 19.03 20.74 12.26
C LYS A 7 19.65 19.35 12.11
N SER A 8 19.58 18.56 13.19
CA SER A 8 20.12 17.19 13.27
C SER A 8 19.65 16.33 12.09
N TRP A 9 20.46 15.37 11.69
CA TRP A 9 20.12 14.39 10.65
C TRP A 9 18.76 13.73 10.90
N PHE A 10 18.46 13.40 12.16
CA PHE A 10 17.17 12.84 12.57
C PHE A 10 15.98 13.75 12.23
N HIS A 11 16.12 15.07 12.41
CA HIS A 11 15.07 16.02 12.07
C HIS A 11 14.81 16.05 10.56
N LYS A 12 15.86 15.84 9.73
CA LYS A 12 15.74 15.76 8.27
C LYS A 12 15.10 14.44 7.83
N ALA A 13 15.49 13.33 8.46
CA ALA A 13 14.99 11.99 8.15
C ALA A 13 13.57 11.73 8.68
N LEU A 14 13.07 12.53 9.62
CA LEU A 14 11.79 12.31 10.30
C LEU A 14 10.62 11.98 9.35
N PRO A 15 10.37 12.71 8.24
CA PRO A 15 9.29 12.35 7.32
C PRO A 15 9.46 10.97 6.68
N ALA A 16 10.69 10.57 6.37
CA ALA A 16 10.95 9.25 5.81
C ALA A 16 10.68 8.16 6.87
N ILE A 17 11.13 8.37 8.11
CA ILE A 17 10.84 7.44 9.22
C ILE A 17 9.32 7.35 9.46
N THR A 18 8.61 8.47 9.42
CA THR A 18 7.14 8.48 9.54
C THR A 18 6.48 7.69 8.41
N LEU A 19 6.92 7.87 7.16
CA LEU A 19 6.40 7.09 6.04
C LEU A 19 6.72 5.60 6.18
N MET A 20 7.91 5.25 6.67
CA MET A 20 8.29 3.85 6.91
C MET A 20 7.35 3.15 7.90
N LEU A 21 6.96 3.85 8.96
CA LEU A 21 6.03 3.31 9.95
C LEU A 21 4.58 3.36 9.46
N MET A 22 4.20 4.41 8.73
CA MET A 22 2.83 4.63 8.29
C MET A 22 2.37 3.61 7.24
N ALA A 23 3.27 3.13 6.38
CA ALA A 23 2.95 2.13 5.36
C ALA A 23 2.34 0.84 5.97
N PRO A 24 3.04 0.10 6.86
CA PRO A 24 2.46 -1.09 7.48
C PRO A 24 1.36 -0.79 8.50
N LEU A 25 1.37 0.38 9.15
CA LEU A 25 0.27 0.75 10.03
C LEU A 25 -1.06 0.89 9.28
N ILE A 26 -1.06 1.54 8.11
CA ILE A 26 -2.26 1.76 7.31
C ILE A 26 -2.71 0.51 6.57
N ALA A 27 -1.77 -0.32 6.12
CA ALA A 27 -2.05 -1.51 5.34
C ALA A 27 -2.37 -2.75 6.21
N GLU A 28 -1.74 -2.94 7.37
CA GLU A 28 -1.89 -4.21 8.13
C GLU A 28 -2.40 -4.00 9.54
N VAL A 29 -1.71 -3.15 10.33
CA VAL A 29 -1.93 -3.10 11.78
C VAL A 29 -3.26 -2.44 12.16
N LEU A 30 -3.56 -1.25 11.62
CA LEU A 30 -4.83 -0.57 11.89
C LEU A 30 -6.01 -1.34 11.28
N PRO A 31 -5.95 -1.80 10.01
CA PRO A 31 -6.99 -2.67 9.46
C PRO A 31 -7.17 -3.98 10.25
N GLY A 32 -6.11 -4.47 10.88
CA GLY A 32 -6.13 -5.67 11.72
C GLY A 32 -5.88 -6.98 10.96
N ALA A 33 -5.28 -6.90 9.77
CA ALA A 33 -4.84 -8.09 9.06
C ALA A 33 -3.68 -8.77 9.85
N THR A 34 -2.67 -7.99 10.25
CA THR A 34 -1.75 -8.36 11.34
C THR A 34 -2.43 -8.20 12.70
N ARG A 35 -2.84 -9.33 13.26
CA ARG A 35 -3.56 -9.41 14.55
C ARG A 35 -2.69 -8.97 15.73
N VAL A 36 -3.31 -8.38 16.75
CA VAL A 36 -2.63 -7.94 17.98
C VAL A 36 -1.99 -9.13 18.70
N SER A 37 -2.67 -10.28 18.74
CA SER A 37 -2.12 -11.53 19.27
C SER A 37 -0.84 -11.96 18.55
N ALA A 38 -0.78 -11.82 17.22
CA ALA A 38 0.42 -12.10 16.43
C ALA A 38 1.55 -11.13 16.75
N LEU A 39 1.25 -9.84 16.89
CA LEU A 39 2.24 -8.83 17.32
C LEU A 39 2.76 -9.08 18.74
N MET A 40 1.92 -9.56 19.66
CA MET A 40 2.35 -9.91 21.01
C MET A 40 3.22 -11.17 21.02
N GLY A 41 2.87 -12.17 20.21
CA GLY A 41 3.61 -13.43 20.12
C GLY A 41 4.94 -13.29 19.38
N PHE A 42 4.99 -12.48 18.32
CA PHE A 42 6.18 -12.24 17.53
C PHE A 42 6.25 -10.79 17.01
N PRO A 43 6.70 -9.84 17.86
CA PRO A 43 6.77 -8.41 17.49
C PRO A 43 7.64 -8.11 16.27
N ALA A 44 8.57 -9.02 15.92
CA ALA A 44 9.44 -8.88 14.77
C ALA A 44 8.68 -8.86 13.42
N ILE A 45 7.42 -9.33 13.37
CA ILE A 45 6.56 -9.21 12.18
C ILE A 45 6.47 -7.75 11.75
N PHE A 46 6.13 -6.86 12.68
CA PHE A 46 6.01 -5.44 12.38
C PHE A 46 7.34 -4.82 11.92
N LEU A 47 8.47 -5.27 12.48
CA LEU A 47 9.77 -4.81 12.01
C LEU A 47 10.03 -5.23 10.56
N MET A 48 9.67 -6.46 10.18
CA MET A 48 9.78 -6.92 8.79
C MET A 48 8.89 -6.10 7.87
N GLU A 49 7.62 -5.87 8.25
CA GLU A 49 6.69 -5.03 7.49
C GLU A 49 7.25 -3.60 7.29
N VAL A 50 7.78 -2.97 8.34
CA VAL A 50 8.45 -1.65 8.25
C VAL A 50 9.64 -1.68 7.31
N LEU A 51 10.46 -2.73 7.36
CA LEU A 51 11.67 -2.83 6.54
C LEU A 51 11.38 -3.17 5.07
N ILE A 52 10.26 -3.82 4.77
CA ILE A 52 9.87 -4.17 3.39
C ILE A 52 8.99 -3.04 2.84
N TRP A 53 7.80 -2.87 3.39
CA TRP A 53 6.80 -1.93 2.89
C TRP A 53 7.16 -0.48 3.17
N GLY A 54 7.62 -0.20 4.38
CA GLY A 54 8.06 1.14 4.76
C GLY A 54 9.24 1.61 3.90
N THR A 55 10.25 0.76 3.71
CA THR A 55 11.35 1.01 2.80
C THR A 55 10.86 1.18 1.36
N GLY A 56 10.02 0.27 0.86
CA GLY A 56 9.47 0.33 -0.49
C GLY A 56 8.75 1.66 -0.77
N ALA A 57 7.88 2.10 0.15
CA ALA A 57 7.18 3.38 0.05
C ALA A 57 8.15 4.58 0.07
N VAL A 58 9.17 4.55 0.94
CA VAL A 58 10.20 5.60 0.98
C VAL A 58 11.03 5.63 -0.30
N LEU A 59 11.46 4.48 -0.83
CA LEU A 59 12.22 4.39 -2.08
C LEU A 59 11.39 4.89 -3.26
N ALA A 60 10.13 4.48 -3.35
CA ALA A 60 9.22 4.92 -4.40
C ALA A 60 9.08 6.45 -4.39
N ARG A 61 8.79 7.03 -3.22
CA ARG A 61 8.70 8.50 -3.06
C ARG A 61 10.05 9.18 -3.33
N TYR A 62 11.15 8.63 -2.81
CA TYR A 62 12.49 9.17 -3.01
C TYR A 62 12.80 9.32 -4.50
N CYS A 63 12.59 8.27 -5.29
CA CYS A 63 12.79 8.29 -6.74
C CYS A 63 11.93 9.35 -7.41
N VAL A 64 10.64 9.41 -7.07
CA VAL A 64 9.71 10.40 -7.64
C VAL A 64 10.18 11.83 -7.38
N ARG A 65 10.59 12.14 -6.14
CA ARG A 65 11.07 13.50 -5.81
C ARG A 65 12.46 13.79 -6.35
N ARG A 66 13.38 12.82 -6.30
CA ARG A 66 14.76 12.96 -6.78
C ARG A 66 14.84 13.22 -8.28
N PHE A 67 13.94 12.62 -9.06
CA PHE A 67 13.89 12.75 -10.52
C PHE A 67 12.78 13.69 -11.00
N ARG A 68 12.04 14.36 -10.09
CA ARG A 68 10.91 15.26 -10.38
C ARG A 68 9.85 14.59 -11.27
N LEU A 69 9.41 13.40 -10.87
CA LEU A 69 8.45 12.59 -11.60
C LEU A 69 7.02 12.84 -11.14
N GLY A 70 6.07 12.29 -11.89
CA GLY A 70 4.63 12.40 -11.63
C GLY A 70 4.06 11.22 -10.86
N TRP A 71 2.75 11.29 -10.63
CA TRP A 71 1.97 10.26 -9.92
C TRP A 71 1.94 8.91 -10.64
N VAL A 72 1.93 8.89 -11.98
CA VAL A 72 1.98 7.63 -12.74
C VAL A 72 3.26 6.86 -12.42
N ASN A 73 4.39 7.56 -12.31
CA ASN A 73 5.66 6.94 -11.91
C ASN A 73 5.59 6.39 -10.47
N LEU A 74 4.92 7.10 -9.54
CA LEU A 74 4.70 6.60 -8.18
C LEU A 74 3.89 5.30 -8.19
N ILE A 75 2.79 5.26 -8.94
CA ILE A 75 1.94 4.06 -9.05
C ILE A 75 2.73 2.90 -9.65
N LEU A 76 3.51 3.11 -10.71
CA LEU A 76 4.34 2.05 -11.28
C LEU A 76 5.37 1.49 -10.27
N LEU A 77 5.98 2.34 -9.45
CA LEU A 77 6.88 1.91 -8.37
C LEU A 77 6.12 1.17 -7.25
N ALA A 78 4.89 1.59 -6.96
CA ALA A 78 4.02 0.92 -6.00
C ALA A 78 3.59 -0.48 -6.51
N LEU A 79 3.23 -0.60 -7.79
CA LEU A 79 2.95 -1.87 -8.44
C LEU A 79 4.21 -2.76 -8.48
N ALA A 80 5.40 -2.18 -8.66
CA ALA A 80 6.65 -2.94 -8.60
C ALA A 80 6.90 -3.52 -7.19
N LEU A 81 6.57 -2.76 -6.14
CA LEU A 81 6.61 -3.25 -4.77
C LEU A 81 5.58 -4.37 -4.56
N ALA A 82 4.35 -4.20 -5.06
CA ALA A 82 3.30 -5.20 -4.97
C ALA A 82 3.67 -6.52 -5.66
N VAL A 83 4.24 -6.47 -6.86
CA VAL A 83 4.75 -7.69 -7.52
C VAL A 83 5.89 -8.32 -6.71
N ALA A 84 6.78 -7.52 -6.12
CA ALA A 84 7.86 -8.07 -5.30
C ALA A 84 7.31 -8.80 -4.06
N GLU A 85 6.33 -8.19 -3.40
CA GLU A 85 5.63 -8.74 -2.25
C GLU A 85 4.93 -10.06 -2.64
N GLU A 86 3.97 -9.98 -3.55
CA GLU A 86 3.03 -11.06 -3.87
C GLU A 86 3.65 -12.23 -4.60
N CYS A 87 4.68 -11.96 -5.40
CA CYS A 87 5.26 -12.97 -6.31
C CYS A 87 6.62 -13.48 -5.84
N LEU A 88 7.42 -12.69 -5.10
CA LEU A 88 8.75 -13.11 -4.66
C LEU A 88 8.87 -13.30 -3.14
N ILE A 89 8.27 -12.44 -2.34
CA ILE A 89 8.42 -12.43 -0.88
C ILE A 89 7.37 -13.33 -0.23
N GLN A 90 6.09 -12.93 -0.27
CA GLN A 90 4.99 -13.69 0.31
C GLN A 90 4.51 -14.82 -0.60
N GLN A 91 4.64 -14.68 -1.93
CA GLN A 91 4.30 -15.73 -2.90
C GLN A 91 2.82 -16.17 -2.82
N THR A 92 1.97 -15.35 -2.19
CA THR A 92 0.52 -15.52 -2.01
C THR A 92 -0.24 -15.58 -3.33
N SER A 93 0.28 -14.91 -4.36
CA SER A 93 -0.28 -14.98 -5.70
C SER A 93 0.08 -16.27 -6.47
N PHE A 94 1.00 -17.10 -5.99
CA PHE A 94 1.32 -18.40 -6.61
C PHE A 94 0.93 -19.61 -5.75
N ALA A 95 1.25 -19.55 -4.47
CA ALA A 95 0.90 -20.59 -3.52
C ALA A 95 -0.62 -20.66 -3.36
N SER A 96 -1.20 -21.85 -3.16
CA SER A 96 -2.63 -21.98 -2.88
C SER A 96 -3.01 -21.13 -1.67
N LEU A 97 -4.11 -20.38 -1.79
CA LEU A 97 -4.57 -19.46 -0.75
C LEU A 97 -4.90 -20.23 0.52
N VAL A 98 -4.50 -19.66 1.65
CA VAL A 98 -4.78 -20.19 2.99
C VAL A 98 -6.27 -20.09 3.31
N VAL A 99 -6.93 -19.03 2.81
CA VAL A 99 -8.34 -18.76 3.06
C VAL A 99 -9.18 -19.20 1.87
N GLN A 100 -10.13 -20.10 2.12
CA GLN A 100 -11.12 -20.56 1.15
C GLN A 100 -12.50 -20.63 1.83
N ILE A 101 -13.33 -19.60 1.68
CA ILE A 101 -14.60 -19.42 2.41
C ILE A 101 -15.56 -20.60 2.19
N LYS A 102 -15.53 -21.20 1.00
CA LYS A 102 -16.34 -22.38 0.64
C LYS A 102 -15.50 -23.63 0.31
N GLY A 103 -14.21 -23.65 0.67
CA GLY A 103 -13.30 -24.74 0.33
C GLY A 103 -13.07 -24.92 -1.18
N VAL A 104 -13.21 -23.83 -1.96
CA VAL A 104 -13.01 -23.83 -3.41
C VAL A 104 -11.87 -22.89 -3.76
N GLU A 105 -10.95 -23.33 -4.63
CA GLU A 105 -9.98 -22.45 -5.28
C GLU A 105 -10.68 -21.65 -6.39
N TYR A 106 -10.86 -20.35 -6.18
CA TYR A 106 -11.49 -19.45 -7.14
C TYR A 106 -10.44 -18.58 -7.84
N GLY A 107 -10.54 -18.44 -9.16
CA GLY A 107 -9.69 -17.50 -9.89
C GLY A 107 -8.21 -17.89 -9.94
N ARG A 108 -7.93 -19.20 -10.04
CA ARG A 108 -6.59 -19.76 -10.12
C ARG A 108 -6.36 -20.52 -11.43
N ALA A 109 -5.27 -20.24 -12.12
CA ALA A 109 -4.86 -20.96 -13.34
C ALA A 109 -3.33 -20.98 -13.47
N PHE A 110 -2.75 -22.06 -14.01
CA PHE A 110 -1.30 -22.21 -14.21
C PHE A 110 -0.45 -21.96 -12.97
N GLY A 111 -0.99 -22.26 -11.79
CA GLY A 111 -0.29 -22.00 -10.54
C GLY A 111 -0.36 -20.55 -10.05
N PHE A 112 -1.27 -19.73 -10.59
CA PHE A 112 -1.36 -18.30 -10.31
C PHE A 112 -2.79 -17.89 -9.93
N ASN A 113 -2.94 -17.25 -8.77
CA ASN A 113 -4.21 -16.75 -8.22
C ASN A 113 -4.54 -15.39 -8.83
N TYR A 114 -4.91 -15.34 -10.11
CA TYR A 114 -5.04 -14.08 -10.86
C TYR A 114 -6.14 -13.13 -10.33
N VAL A 115 -7.21 -13.64 -9.70
CA VAL A 115 -8.21 -12.78 -9.05
C VAL A 115 -7.64 -12.15 -7.78
N TYR A 116 -6.96 -12.95 -6.95
CA TYR A 116 -6.30 -12.47 -5.74
C TYR A 116 -5.19 -11.47 -6.07
N PHE A 117 -4.35 -11.79 -7.04
CA PHE A 117 -3.31 -10.89 -7.53
C PHE A 117 -3.89 -9.54 -7.98
N THR A 118 -5.04 -9.54 -8.66
CA THR A 118 -5.70 -8.28 -9.06
C THR A 118 -6.09 -7.44 -7.83
N TRP A 119 -6.61 -8.07 -6.78
CA TRP A 119 -6.85 -7.40 -5.50
C TRP A 119 -5.56 -6.88 -4.88
N ALA A 120 -4.54 -7.73 -4.74
CA ALA A 120 -3.29 -7.39 -4.06
C ALA A 120 -2.59 -6.21 -4.73
N MET A 121 -2.54 -6.20 -6.06
CA MET A 121 -1.97 -5.09 -6.84
C MET A 121 -2.67 -3.75 -6.55
N LEU A 122 -4.00 -3.74 -6.39
CA LEU A 122 -4.74 -2.53 -6.00
C LEU A 122 -4.49 -2.19 -4.54
N TYR A 123 -4.58 -3.20 -3.66
CA TYR A 123 -4.47 -3.07 -2.22
C TYR A 123 -3.12 -2.46 -1.84
N GLU A 124 -2.03 -3.10 -2.25
CA GLU A 124 -0.68 -2.65 -1.92
C GLU A 124 -0.36 -1.29 -2.56
N ALA A 125 -0.68 -1.09 -3.84
CA ALA A 125 -0.38 0.18 -4.47
C ALA A 125 -1.05 1.35 -3.75
N ILE A 126 -2.29 1.17 -3.30
CA ILE A 126 -3.08 2.21 -2.64
C ILE A 126 -2.70 2.32 -1.16
N PHE A 127 -2.83 1.24 -0.38
CA PHE A 127 -2.74 1.27 1.07
C PHE A 127 -1.32 1.17 1.61
N VAL A 128 -0.40 0.54 0.89
CA VAL A 128 1.02 0.46 1.30
C VAL A 128 1.82 1.68 0.82
N VAL A 129 1.48 2.25 -0.34
CA VAL A 129 2.27 3.36 -0.92
C VAL A 129 1.49 4.66 -1.05
N CYS A 130 0.45 4.73 -1.89
CA CYS A 130 -0.15 6.01 -2.26
C CYS A 130 -0.79 6.76 -1.08
N VAL A 131 -1.57 6.07 -0.25
CA VAL A 131 -2.23 6.63 0.93
C VAL A 131 -1.20 7.05 1.99
N PRO A 132 -0.25 6.20 2.42
CA PRO A 132 0.80 6.59 3.35
C PRO A 132 1.65 7.78 2.86
N VAL A 133 1.99 7.83 1.56
CA VAL A 133 2.69 8.98 0.98
C VAL A 133 1.84 10.25 1.09
N ALA A 134 0.56 10.18 0.73
CA ALA A 134 -0.35 11.33 0.80
C ALA A 134 -0.50 11.84 2.25
N LEU A 135 -0.75 10.95 3.21
CA LEU A 135 -0.87 11.29 4.63
C LEU A 135 0.43 11.88 5.19
N CYS A 136 1.59 11.30 4.82
CA CYS A 136 2.87 11.81 5.27
C CYS A 136 3.20 13.19 4.67
N GLU A 137 2.82 13.45 3.41
CA GLU A 137 2.97 14.76 2.79
C GLU A 137 2.01 15.81 3.38
N MET A 138 0.82 15.40 3.85
CA MET A 138 -0.07 16.27 4.64
C MET A 138 0.53 16.62 6.00
N LEU A 139 1.24 15.69 6.64
CA LEU A 139 1.89 15.91 7.93
C LEU A 139 3.12 16.84 7.81
N TYR A 140 3.84 16.78 6.68
CA TYR A 140 5.05 17.56 6.40
C TYR A 140 4.91 18.46 5.15
N PRO A 141 3.96 19.42 5.13
CA PRO A 141 3.60 20.16 3.92
C PRO A 141 4.75 21.02 3.37
N THR A 142 5.59 21.59 4.26
CA THR A 142 6.73 22.43 3.86
C THR A 142 7.88 21.64 3.21
N ARG A 143 7.86 20.31 3.34
CA ARG A 143 8.91 19.40 2.84
C ARG A 143 8.38 18.40 1.81
N LYS A 144 7.14 18.56 1.35
CA LYS A 144 6.48 17.58 0.48
C LYS A 144 7.11 17.47 -0.92
N ASP A 145 7.80 18.51 -1.41
CA ASP A 145 8.38 18.52 -2.76
C ASP A 145 9.88 18.17 -2.77
N GLU A 146 10.52 18.04 -1.61
CA GLU A 146 11.93 17.67 -1.48
C GLU A 146 12.14 16.16 -1.23
N PRO A 147 13.28 15.59 -1.67
CA PRO A 147 13.75 14.31 -1.15
C PRO A 147 14.07 14.43 0.35
N TRP A 148 13.47 13.57 1.17
CA TRP A 148 13.66 13.61 2.63
C TRP A 148 14.97 12.99 3.09
N LEU A 149 15.54 12.10 2.27
CA LEU A 149 16.80 11.42 2.51
C LEU A 149 17.79 11.76 1.39
N ASN A 150 19.08 11.69 1.70
CA ASN A 150 20.15 11.64 0.71
C ASN A 150 20.53 10.18 0.43
N MET A 151 21.48 9.94 -0.48
CA MET A 151 21.93 8.57 -0.80
C MET A 151 22.39 7.79 0.44
N TRP A 152 23.03 8.44 1.40
CA TRP A 152 23.48 7.81 2.65
C TRP A 152 22.34 7.37 3.57
N GLY A 153 21.17 8.00 3.48
CA GLY A 153 19.95 7.53 4.15
C GLY A 153 19.27 6.38 3.39
N ILE A 154 19.49 6.25 2.08
CA ILE A 154 18.86 5.22 1.24
C ILE A 154 19.63 3.89 1.30
N ILE A 155 20.97 3.95 1.33
CA ILE A 155 21.83 2.76 1.41
C ILE A 155 21.42 1.79 2.53
N PRO A 156 21.28 2.22 3.80
CA PRO A 156 20.88 1.29 4.87
C PRO A 156 19.49 0.69 4.65
N LEU A 157 18.56 1.43 4.04
CA LEU A 157 17.22 0.89 3.72
C LEU A 157 17.31 -0.26 2.72
N VAL A 158 18.09 -0.09 1.65
CA VAL A 158 18.29 -1.15 0.65
C VAL A 158 19.03 -2.35 1.25
N ILE A 159 20.03 -2.12 2.09
CA ILE A 159 20.78 -3.19 2.76
C ILE A 159 19.87 -4.01 3.68
N LEU A 160 18.96 -3.37 4.41
CA LEU A 160 18.04 -4.04 5.33
C LEU A 160 16.82 -4.66 4.64
N PHE A 161 16.41 -4.13 3.49
CA PHE A 161 15.26 -4.63 2.72
C PHE A 161 15.43 -6.10 2.31
N VAL A 162 16.62 -6.49 1.82
CA VAL A 162 16.91 -7.86 1.35
C VAL A 162 16.80 -8.91 2.46
N PRO A 163 17.50 -8.80 3.60
CA PRO A 163 17.37 -9.77 4.68
C PRO A 163 15.97 -9.75 5.32
N ALA A 164 15.30 -8.59 5.39
CA ALA A 164 13.91 -8.53 5.84
C ALA A 164 12.98 -9.29 4.89
N SER A 165 13.15 -9.14 3.58
CA SER A 165 12.40 -9.87 2.55
C SER A 165 12.62 -11.38 2.66
N PHE A 166 13.86 -11.82 2.89
CA PHE A 166 14.16 -13.23 3.12
C PHE A 166 13.52 -13.76 4.40
N ALA A 167 13.58 -12.98 5.49
CA ALA A 167 12.98 -13.36 6.77
C ALA A 167 11.45 -13.45 6.68
N ALA A 168 10.80 -12.52 5.98
CA ALA A 168 9.36 -12.56 5.71
C ALA A 168 8.98 -13.75 4.83
N TRP A 169 9.73 -14.01 3.75
CA TRP A 169 9.53 -15.19 2.92
C TRP A 169 9.62 -16.47 3.75
N TYR A 170 10.67 -16.64 4.55
CA TYR A 170 10.87 -17.83 5.37
C TYR A 170 9.78 -17.96 6.45
N GLY A 171 9.47 -16.86 7.13
CA GLY A 171 8.44 -16.81 8.16
C GLY A 171 7.06 -17.19 7.62
N TRP A 172 6.68 -16.67 6.45
CA TRP A 172 5.37 -16.92 5.86
C TRP A 172 5.28 -18.26 5.12
N ASN A 173 6.15 -18.49 4.14
CA ASN A 173 6.04 -19.62 3.22
C ASN A 173 6.49 -20.95 3.81
N ILE A 174 7.36 -20.92 4.82
CA ILE A 174 7.91 -22.13 5.44
C ILE A 174 7.28 -22.33 6.82
N ILE A 175 7.43 -21.37 7.73
CA ILE A 175 7.00 -21.54 9.13
C ILE A 175 5.49 -21.43 9.27
N ALA A 176 4.89 -20.29 8.91
CA ALA A 176 3.47 -20.03 9.14
C ALA A 176 2.58 -20.96 8.30
N ARG A 177 2.93 -21.17 7.03
CA ARG A 177 2.21 -22.10 6.14
C ARG A 177 2.14 -23.52 6.73
N ALA A 178 3.25 -24.05 7.23
CA ALA A 178 3.28 -25.39 7.84
C ALA A 178 2.65 -25.44 9.23
N ASN A 179 3.04 -24.53 10.14
CA ASN A 179 2.72 -24.64 11.56
C ASN A 179 1.39 -23.99 11.95
N SER A 180 0.99 -22.92 11.26
CA SER A 180 -0.25 -22.18 11.56
C SER A 180 -1.39 -22.62 10.66
N PHE A 181 -1.10 -22.83 9.37
CA PHE A 181 -2.11 -23.12 8.36
C PHE A 181 -2.17 -24.59 7.93
N HIS A 182 -1.25 -25.44 8.42
CA HIS A 182 -1.21 -26.87 8.13
C HIS A 182 -1.17 -27.19 6.63
N LEU A 183 -0.57 -26.29 5.85
CA LEU A 183 -0.34 -26.43 4.41
C LEU A 183 1.15 -26.72 4.16
N PRO A 184 1.50 -27.45 3.09
CA PRO A 184 2.89 -27.74 2.79
C PRO A 184 3.66 -26.44 2.52
N PRO A 185 4.95 -26.35 2.90
CA PRO A 185 5.80 -25.23 2.54
C PRO A 185 5.78 -24.97 1.04
N TYR A 186 5.82 -23.70 0.65
CA TYR A 186 5.83 -23.32 -0.75
C TYR A 186 7.22 -22.85 -1.18
N TYR A 187 7.67 -23.39 -2.32
CA TYR A 187 8.93 -23.00 -2.96
C TYR A 187 8.62 -22.52 -4.36
N LEU A 188 8.99 -21.26 -4.65
CA LEU A 188 8.73 -20.63 -5.94
C LEU A 188 9.53 -21.31 -7.07
N PRO A 189 8.87 -21.81 -8.12
CA PRO A 189 9.55 -22.29 -9.32
C PRO A 189 10.44 -21.22 -9.96
N GLN A 190 11.64 -21.62 -10.41
CA GLN A 190 12.64 -20.69 -10.94
C GLN A 190 12.14 -19.85 -12.12
N ASN A 191 11.35 -20.44 -13.01
CA ASN A 191 10.73 -19.73 -14.14
C ASN A 191 9.79 -18.61 -13.66
N LEU A 192 8.98 -18.85 -12.64
CA LEU A 192 8.08 -17.84 -12.05
C LEU A 192 8.86 -16.76 -11.31
N ALA A 193 9.95 -17.12 -10.64
CA ALA A 193 10.86 -16.15 -10.03
C ALA A 193 11.48 -15.21 -11.08
N ILE A 194 11.95 -15.75 -12.22
CA ILE A 194 12.51 -14.96 -13.32
C ILE A 194 11.45 -14.04 -13.93
N ILE A 195 10.23 -14.54 -14.18
CA ILE A 195 9.13 -13.73 -14.72
C ILE A 195 8.78 -12.58 -13.77
N SER A 196 8.70 -12.87 -12.47
CA SER A 196 8.38 -11.86 -11.46
C SER A 196 9.47 -10.79 -11.35
N ALA A 197 10.75 -11.21 -11.32
CA ALA A 197 11.87 -10.29 -11.34
C ALA A 197 11.89 -9.43 -12.61
N ALA A 198 11.62 -10.02 -13.79
CA ALA A 198 11.53 -9.30 -15.05
C ALA A 198 10.38 -8.27 -15.03
N ALA A 199 9.20 -8.64 -14.51
CA ALA A 199 8.06 -7.74 -14.37
C ALA A 199 8.40 -6.54 -13.45
N ILE A 200 9.04 -6.78 -12.31
CA ILE A 200 9.50 -5.72 -11.40
C ILE A 200 10.49 -4.79 -12.12
N LEU A 201 11.49 -5.34 -12.81
CA LEU A 201 12.47 -4.55 -13.57
C LEU A 201 11.83 -3.73 -14.69
N VAL A 202 10.82 -4.28 -15.38
CA VAL A 202 10.04 -3.54 -16.39
C VAL A 202 9.27 -2.40 -15.75
N LEU A 203 8.56 -2.62 -14.64
CA LEU A 203 7.81 -1.57 -13.93
C LEU A 203 8.72 -0.45 -13.42
N ILE A 204 9.86 -0.81 -12.81
CA ILE A 204 10.88 0.16 -12.39
C ILE A 204 11.47 0.89 -13.61
N GLY A 205 11.83 0.15 -14.66
CA GLY A 205 12.37 0.71 -15.90
C GLY A 205 11.42 1.69 -16.60
N LEU A 206 10.12 1.40 -16.62
CA LEU A 206 9.10 2.33 -17.10
C LEU A 206 9.00 3.56 -16.19
N ALA A 207 9.04 3.37 -14.87
CA ALA A 207 8.90 4.46 -13.90
C ALA A 207 10.09 5.43 -13.89
N ILE A 208 11.33 4.94 -13.93
CA ILE A 208 12.55 5.75 -13.74
C ILE A 208 13.55 5.70 -14.90
N GLY A 209 13.26 4.95 -15.95
CA GLY A 209 14.11 4.82 -17.14
C GLY A 209 13.97 5.98 -18.14
N PRO A 210 14.31 5.77 -19.43
CA PRO A 210 14.33 6.83 -20.45
C PRO A 210 12.97 7.49 -20.69
N LEU A 211 11.89 6.71 -20.60
CA LEU A 211 10.51 7.16 -20.85
C LEU A 211 9.88 7.88 -19.64
N ARG A 212 10.59 7.98 -18.50
CA ARG A 212 10.06 8.55 -17.25
C ARG A 212 9.43 9.93 -17.41
N ARG A 213 9.96 10.75 -18.33
CA ARG A 213 9.51 12.13 -18.58
C ARG A 213 8.17 12.19 -19.32
N VAL A 214 7.89 11.19 -20.15
CA VAL A 214 6.59 11.08 -20.84
C VAL A 214 5.49 10.80 -19.82
N LEU A 215 5.76 9.90 -18.87
CA LEU A 215 4.84 9.57 -17.79
C LEU A 215 4.72 10.68 -16.73
N ALA A 216 5.77 11.47 -16.56
CA ALA A 216 5.78 12.63 -15.66
C ALA A 216 5.13 13.88 -16.28
N ALA A 217 4.64 13.81 -17.51
CA ALA A 217 3.98 14.94 -18.16
C ALA A 217 2.78 15.41 -17.31
N PRO A 218 2.60 16.73 -17.09
CA PRO A 218 1.48 17.25 -16.33
C PRO A 218 0.14 16.77 -16.89
N ALA A 219 -0.70 16.23 -16.03
CA ALA A 219 -2.04 15.80 -16.42
C ALA A 219 -2.88 17.01 -16.85
N LYS A 220 -3.69 16.85 -17.91
CA LYS A 220 -4.67 17.88 -18.30
C LYS A 220 -5.69 18.07 -17.17
N PRO A 221 -5.83 19.28 -16.60
CA PRO A 221 -6.73 19.51 -15.47
C PRO A 221 -8.18 19.11 -15.79
N ALA A 222 -8.87 18.56 -14.80
CA ALA A 222 -10.31 18.31 -14.83
C ALA A 222 -10.94 18.80 -13.53
N ASN A 223 -12.19 19.29 -13.58
CA ASN A 223 -12.88 19.70 -12.36
C ASN A 223 -13.02 18.51 -11.41
N PRO A 224 -12.53 18.61 -10.15
CA PRO A 224 -12.74 17.55 -9.18
C PRO A 224 -14.22 17.48 -8.78
N PRO A 225 -14.73 16.29 -8.44
CA PRO A 225 -16.02 16.15 -7.79
C PRO A 225 -16.05 16.90 -6.45
N HIS A 226 -17.25 17.24 -5.98
CA HIS A 226 -17.42 17.81 -4.63
C HIS A 226 -16.79 16.89 -3.56
N PRO A 227 -16.14 17.42 -2.50
CA PRO A 227 -15.46 16.59 -1.50
C PRO A 227 -16.29 15.46 -0.91
N LEU A 228 -17.59 15.68 -0.64
CA LEU A 228 -18.48 14.62 -0.13
C LEU A 228 -18.69 13.48 -1.13
N LEU A 229 -18.81 13.79 -2.42
CA LEU A 229 -18.90 12.75 -3.46
C LEU A 229 -17.56 12.01 -3.58
N LEU A 230 -16.45 12.72 -3.46
CA LEU A 230 -15.13 12.10 -3.46
C LEU A 230 -14.91 11.18 -2.26
N ALA A 231 -15.46 11.53 -1.08
CA ALA A 231 -15.48 10.65 0.08
C ALA A 231 -16.33 9.39 -0.16
N ALA A 232 -17.52 9.54 -0.76
CA ALA A 232 -18.35 8.40 -1.12
C ALA A 232 -17.64 7.47 -2.13
N LEU A 233 -16.96 8.05 -3.13
CA LEU A 233 -16.16 7.31 -4.10
C LEU A 233 -14.98 6.58 -3.44
N GLY A 234 -14.29 7.21 -2.49
CA GLY A 234 -13.19 6.57 -1.75
C GLY A 234 -13.66 5.38 -0.91
N ALA A 235 -14.77 5.53 -0.19
CA ALA A 235 -15.38 4.43 0.56
C ALA A 235 -15.88 3.30 -0.37
N ALA A 236 -16.51 3.65 -1.50
CA ALA A 236 -16.93 2.69 -2.52
C ALA A 236 -15.73 1.97 -3.17
N THR A 237 -14.62 2.67 -3.38
CA THR A 237 -13.37 2.09 -3.90
C THR A 237 -12.81 1.07 -2.92
N ALA A 238 -12.74 1.39 -1.63
CA ALA A 238 -12.34 0.42 -0.60
C ALA A 238 -13.26 -0.82 -0.63
N GLY A 239 -14.58 -0.62 -0.65
CA GLY A 239 -15.53 -1.72 -0.71
C GLY A 239 -15.40 -2.57 -1.97
N GLY A 240 -15.12 -1.95 -3.12
CA GLY A 240 -14.83 -2.65 -4.37
C GLY A 240 -13.57 -3.51 -4.29
N ILE A 241 -12.50 -2.99 -3.67
CA ILE A 241 -11.26 -3.75 -3.44
C ILE A 241 -11.57 -4.97 -2.55
N PHE A 242 -12.24 -4.78 -1.41
CA PHE A 242 -12.60 -5.90 -0.52
C PHE A 242 -13.57 -6.90 -1.14
N ALA A 243 -14.48 -6.45 -1.99
CA ALA A 243 -15.35 -7.34 -2.75
C ALA A 243 -14.53 -8.27 -3.65
N ILE A 244 -13.47 -7.78 -4.31
CA ILE A 244 -12.57 -8.61 -5.12
C ILE A 244 -11.84 -9.64 -4.24
N GLU A 245 -11.36 -9.25 -3.06
CA GLU A 245 -10.71 -10.17 -2.11
C GLU A 245 -11.63 -11.31 -1.67
N VAL A 246 -12.84 -10.97 -1.22
CA VAL A 246 -13.84 -11.93 -0.76
C VAL A 246 -14.26 -12.88 -1.89
N LEU A 247 -14.32 -12.37 -3.13
CA LEU A 247 -14.48 -13.22 -4.31
C LEU A 247 -13.27 -14.12 -4.54
N ALA A 248 -12.05 -13.61 -4.41
CA ALA A 248 -10.81 -14.40 -4.51
C ALA A 248 -10.78 -15.57 -3.52
N PHE A 249 -11.32 -15.38 -2.31
CA PHE A 249 -11.48 -16.44 -1.32
C PHE A 249 -12.66 -17.38 -1.59
N GLY A 250 -13.37 -17.24 -2.71
CA GLY A 250 -14.41 -18.16 -3.15
C GLY A 250 -15.76 -17.97 -2.45
N ALA A 251 -16.09 -16.76 -1.99
CA ALA A 251 -17.40 -16.50 -1.38
C ALA A 251 -18.59 -16.71 -2.35
N ALA A 252 -18.38 -16.39 -3.63
CA ALA A 252 -19.37 -16.51 -4.69
C ALA A 252 -18.77 -17.17 -5.94
N PRO A 253 -18.48 -18.49 -5.91
CA PRO A 253 -17.79 -19.19 -6.99
C PRO A 253 -18.59 -19.24 -8.30
N GLN A 254 -19.90 -18.93 -8.25
CA GLN A 254 -20.75 -18.80 -9.42
C GLN A 254 -20.47 -17.53 -10.26
N VAL A 255 -19.79 -16.53 -9.70
CA VAL A 255 -19.40 -15.33 -10.43
C VAL A 255 -18.31 -15.71 -11.43
N PRO A 256 -18.38 -15.32 -12.71
CA PRO A 256 -17.29 -15.59 -13.64
C PRO A 256 -16.00 -14.86 -13.23
N THR A 257 -14.88 -15.59 -13.19
CA THR A 257 -13.60 -15.07 -12.66
C THR A 257 -13.05 -13.87 -13.44
N PHE A 258 -13.42 -13.68 -14.70
CA PHE A 258 -13.02 -12.50 -15.47
C PHE A 258 -13.68 -11.21 -14.98
N VAL A 259 -14.84 -11.29 -14.30
CA VAL A 259 -15.57 -10.12 -13.79
C VAL A 259 -14.77 -9.36 -12.73
N PRO A 260 -14.33 -9.97 -11.62
CA PRO A 260 -13.53 -9.26 -10.61
C PRO A 260 -12.20 -8.75 -11.18
N VAL A 261 -11.59 -9.48 -12.14
CA VAL A 261 -10.37 -9.04 -12.82
C VAL A 261 -10.62 -7.78 -13.64
N ALA A 262 -11.66 -7.78 -14.50
CA ALA A 262 -12.01 -6.65 -15.34
C ALA A 262 -12.41 -5.43 -14.50
N VAL A 263 -13.15 -5.64 -13.41
CA VAL A 263 -13.51 -4.59 -12.45
C VAL A 263 -12.27 -4.01 -11.78
N GLY A 264 -11.34 -4.86 -11.31
CA GLY A 264 -10.12 -4.40 -10.66
C GLY A 264 -9.19 -3.63 -11.59
N ILE A 265 -8.96 -4.14 -12.80
CA ILE A 265 -8.19 -3.42 -13.84
C ILE A 265 -8.88 -2.11 -14.20
N GLY A 266 -10.19 -2.13 -14.42
CA GLY A 266 -10.98 -0.94 -14.73
C GLY A 266 -10.88 0.12 -13.63
N LEU A 267 -11.00 -0.28 -12.37
CA LEU A 267 -10.86 0.60 -11.21
C LEU A 267 -9.46 1.22 -11.13
N GLY A 268 -8.40 0.41 -11.28
CA GLY A 268 -7.03 0.89 -11.30
C GLY A 268 -6.76 1.90 -12.43
N LEU A 269 -7.26 1.62 -13.64
CA LEU A 269 -7.14 2.51 -14.80
C LEU A 269 -7.93 3.82 -14.59
N LEU A 270 -9.14 3.74 -14.01
CA LEU A 270 -9.94 4.93 -13.68
C LEU A 270 -9.23 5.81 -12.66
N ILE A 271 -8.68 5.23 -11.60
CA ILE A 271 -7.89 5.96 -10.59
C ILE A 271 -6.68 6.63 -11.25
N MET A 272 -5.92 5.87 -12.05
CA MET A 272 -4.73 6.37 -12.75
C MET A 272 -5.07 7.48 -13.75
N ALA A 273 -6.23 7.43 -14.40
CA ALA A 273 -6.66 8.43 -15.39
C ALA A 273 -7.26 9.69 -14.75
N LEU A 274 -8.07 9.56 -13.69
CA LEU A 274 -8.87 10.64 -13.14
C LEU A 274 -8.18 11.41 -12.02
N VAL A 275 -7.56 10.71 -11.06
CA VAL A 275 -6.98 11.33 -9.85
C VAL A 275 -5.91 12.36 -10.22
N PRO A 276 -4.94 12.09 -11.11
CA PRO A 276 -3.94 13.09 -11.48
C PRO A 276 -4.55 14.35 -12.11
N ARG A 277 -5.65 14.21 -12.86
CA ARG A 277 -6.33 15.33 -13.52
C ARG A 277 -7.11 16.19 -12.53
N TRP A 278 -7.73 15.57 -11.54
CA TRP A 278 -8.39 16.28 -10.44
C TRP A 278 -7.38 17.03 -9.59
N MET A 279 -6.27 16.39 -9.23
CA MET A 279 -5.19 17.01 -8.45
C MET A 279 -4.49 18.16 -9.17
N ALA A 280 -4.44 18.13 -10.51
CA ALA A 280 -3.90 19.21 -11.33
C ALA A 280 -4.86 20.42 -11.45
N SER A 281 -6.10 20.29 -10.97
CA SER A 281 -7.09 21.37 -11.05
C SER A 281 -6.79 22.50 -10.06
N PRO A 282 -6.93 23.78 -10.46
CA PRO A 282 -6.87 24.90 -9.52
C PRO A 282 -7.94 24.84 -8.42
N LYS A 283 -9.03 24.08 -8.64
CA LYS A 283 -10.10 23.86 -7.65
C LYS A 283 -9.78 22.74 -6.67
N TRP A 284 -8.67 22.02 -6.84
CA TRP A 284 -8.23 21.01 -5.89
C TRP A 284 -7.81 21.68 -4.58
N THR A 285 -8.41 21.24 -3.47
CA THR A 285 -8.15 21.82 -2.15
C THR A 285 -7.78 20.73 -1.15
N MET A 286 -7.27 21.13 0.01
CA MET A 286 -6.99 20.21 1.12
C MET A 286 -8.23 19.38 1.51
N ALA A 287 -9.44 19.94 1.39
CA ALA A 287 -10.67 19.22 1.66
C ALA A 287 -10.89 18.03 0.72
N HIS A 288 -10.53 18.15 -0.57
CA HIS A 288 -10.60 17.05 -1.52
C HIS A 288 -9.58 15.96 -1.17
N LEU A 289 -8.34 16.35 -0.81
CA LEU A 289 -7.30 15.40 -0.41
C LEU A 289 -7.67 14.64 0.88
N ILE A 290 -8.23 15.34 1.88
CA ILE A 290 -8.75 14.73 3.11
C ILE A 290 -9.89 13.78 2.75
N ALA A 291 -10.90 14.24 1.99
CA ALA A 291 -12.04 13.41 1.63
C ALA A 291 -11.64 12.11 0.92
N MET A 292 -10.75 12.20 -0.07
CA MET A 292 -10.27 11.04 -0.83
C MET A 292 -9.46 10.08 0.05
N THR A 293 -8.45 10.61 0.75
CA THR A 293 -7.48 9.78 1.50
C THR A 293 -8.10 9.19 2.77
N PHE A 294 -9.01 9.91 3.43
CA PHE A 294 -9.57 9.46 4.70
C PHE A 294 -10.68 8.44 4.48
N SER A 295 -11.55 8.67 3.51
CA SER A 295 -12.67 7.76 3.24
C SER A 295 -12.19 6.37 2.79
N ILE A 296 -11.15 6.30 1.95
CA ILE A 296 -10.60 5.01 1.50
C ILE A 296 -9.92 4.28 2.67
N THR A 297 -9.17 4.99 3.53
CA THR A 297 -8.53 4.42 4.73
C THR A 297 -9.55 3.97 5.78
N TRP A 298 -10.59 4.76 6.05
CA TRP A 298 -11.65 4.34 6.97
C TRP A 298 -12.47 3.18 6.40
N GLY A 299 -12.67 3.15 5.08
CA GLY A 299 -13.20 1.97 4.39
C GLY A 299 -12.34 0.73 4.67
N ASN A 300 -11.02 0.84 4.53
CA ASN A 300 -10.08 -0.23 4.88
C ASN A 300 -10.28 -0.72 6.33
N PHE A 301 -10.36 0.21 7.30
CA PHE A 301 -10.57 -0.14 8.69
C PHE A 301 -11.91 -0.86 8.92
N ALA A 302 -12.98 -0.38 8.28
CA ALA A 302 -14.33 -0.90 8.44
C ALA A 302 -14.54 -2.29 7.80
N PHE A 303 -13.99 -2.54 6.61
CA PHE A 303 -14.23 -3.81 5.91
C PHE A 303 -13.52 -4.99 6.58
N LEU A 304 -12.28 -4.81 7.08
CA LEU A 304 -11.60 -5.88 7.82
C LEU A 304 -12.22 -6.18 9.17
N PHE A 305 -13.01 -5.25 9.72
CA PHE A 305 -13.72 -5.45 10.98
C PHE A 305 -14.65 -6.68 10.94
N ILE A 306 -15.14 -7.05 9.75
CA ILE A 306 -16.02 -8.22 9.52
C ILE A 306 -15.32 -9.54 9.90
N GLY A 307 -13.99 -9.61 9.86
CA GLY A 307 -13.20 -10.80 10.18
C GLY A 307 -13.02 -11.08 11.68
N PHE A 308 -13.51 -10.22 12.58
CA PHE A 308 -13.26 -10.33 14.01
C PHE A 308 -14.46 -10.90 14.78
N GLY A 309 -14.25 -12.04 15.45
CA GLY A 309 -15.29 -12.73 16.23
C GLY A 309 -15.27 -12.45 17.75
N GLY A 310 -14.16 -11.95 18.32
CA GLY A 310 -14.03 -11.69 19.76
C GLY A 310 -12.59 -11.71 20.28
N GLY A 311 -12.41 -11.53 21.59
CA GLY A 311 -11.10 -11.67 22.27
C GLY A 311 -10.15 -10.48 22.12
N VAL A 312 -8.87 -10.70 22.45
CA VAL A 312 -7.82 -9.66 22.45
C VAL A 312 -7.69 -8.97 21.09
N ASP A 313 -7.89 -9.71 20.01
CA ASP A 313 -7.78 -9.19 18.65
C ASP A 313 -8.92 -8.20 18.33
N LEU A 314 -10.15 -8.48 18.76
CA LEU A 314 -11.27 -7.56 18.56
C LEU A 314 -11.10 -6.27 19.39
N TYR A 315 -10.74 -6.39 20.68
CA TYR A 315 -10.54 -5.21 21.52
C TYR A 315 -9.35 -4.37 21.07
N GLY A 316 -8.26 -5.04 20.67
CA GLY A 316 -7.09 -4.40 20.08
C GLY A 316 -7.44 -3.66 18.79
N LYS A 317 -8.21 -4.28 17.90
CA LYS A 317 -8.73 -3.66 16.68
C LYS A 317 -9.57 -2.42 16.96
N ILE A 318 -10.53 -2.50 17.89
CA ILE A 318 -11.35 -1.36 18.33
C ILE A 318 -10.44 -0.20 18.81
N ALA A 319 -9.48 -0.50 19.69
CA ALA A 319 -8.59 0.51 20.25
C ALA A 319 -7.70 1.17 19.18
N LEU A 320 -7.09 0.36 18.31
CA LEU A 320 -6.21 0.83 17.24
C LEU A 320 -6.97 1.68 16.21
N ASP A 321 -8.16 1.26 15.80
CA ASP A 321 -9.00 2.03 14.89
C ASP A 321 -9.43 3.36 15.49
N MET A 322 -9.85 3.37 16.76
CA MET A 322 -10.21 4.62 17.44
C MET A 322 -9.03 5.58 17.47
N ILE A 323 -7.83 5.09 17.80
CA ILE A 323 -6.60 5.91 17.78
C ILE A 323 -6.33 6.41 16.36
N GLY A 324 -6.40 5.54 15.35
CA GLY A 324 -6.20 5.90 13.95
C GLY A 324 -7.16 6.99 13.48
N VAL A 325 -8.46 6.82 13.75
CA VAL A 325 -9.50 7.80 13.42
C VAL A 325 -9.26 9.14 14.14
N LEU A 326 -8.95 9.12 15.44
CA LEU A 326 -8.68 10.34 16.20
C LEU A 326 -7.44 11.09 15.70
N LEU A 327 -6.36 10.37 15.38
CA LEU A 327 -5.14 10.95 14.79
C LEU A 327 -5.41 11.55 13.41
N MET A 328 -6.24 10.89 12.59
CA MET A 328 -6.65 11.42 11.29
C MET A 328 -7.51 12.67 11.44
N ILE A 329 -8.49 12.69 12.36
CA ILE A 329 -9.29 13.88 12.67
C ILE A 329 -8.39 15.04 13.12
N TRP A 330 -7.45 14.76 14.03
CA TRP A 330 -6.45 15.76 14.45
C TRP A 330 -5.64 16.30 13.27
N LEU A 331 -5.17 15.42 12.37
CA LEU A 331 -4.43 15.81 11.17
C LEU A 331 -5.29 16.69 10.24
N ALA A 332 -6.57 16.36 10.04
CA ALA A 332 -7.47 17.16 9.22
C ALA A 332 -7.67 18.56 9.80
N ILE A 333 -7.91 18.68 11.12
CA ILE A 333 -8.04 19.97 11.79
C ILE A 333 -6.77 20.81 11.62
N HIS A 334 -5.60 20.19 11.79
CA HIS A 334 -4.31 20.87 11.63
C HIS A 334 -4.02 21.28 10.19
N ALA A 335 -4.33 20.41 9.23
CA ALA A 335 -4.12 20.65 7.80
C ALA A 335 -5.04 21.75 7.27
N LEU A 336 -6.29 21.84 7.75
CA LEU A 336 -7.23 22.90 7.36
C LEU A 336 -6.91 24.26 8.00
N ARG A 337 -6.30 24.28 9.20
CA ARG A 337 -5.89 25.52 9.88
C ARG A 337 -4.66 26.18 9.25
N LYS A 338 -3.72 25.38 8.74
CA LYS A 338 -2.59 25.89 7.96
C LYS A 338 -3.10 26.29 6.58
N LYS A 339 -3.58 27.53 6.44
CA LYS A 339 -3.69 28.17 5.12
C LYS A 339 -2.30 28.10 4.48
N VAL A 340 -2.16 27.27 3.44
CA VAL A 340 -0.98 27.25 2.56
C VAL A 340 -0.96 28.52 1.74
#